data_AF-A0A1S6FHB9-F1
#
_entry.id   AF-A0A1S6FHB9-F1
#
_cell.length_a   1.000
_cell.length_b   1.000
_cell.length_c   1.000
_cell.angle_alpha   90.00
_cell.angle_beta   90.00
_cell.angle_gamma   90.00
#
_symmetry.space_group_name_H-M   'P 1'
#
loop_
_entity.id
_entity.type
_entity.pdbx_description
1 polymer ?
#
loop_
_entity_poly.entity_id
_entity_poly.type
_entity_poly.pdbx_seq_one_letter_code
_entity_poly.pdbx_strand_id
1 'polypeptide(L)'
;MMVALTQARGLDFAAASPEAARTAIREALADEPKAARRVYAALAYKVWSLLVERRFDAEIRDWHALLHQVKTHIRSEDMAAAERVTALADLLRESISLSETSPAREVARRPNARRILEMLAKEDGLVPRRKLLDALGLRSANLSNVLTLLLAHNLVERRDKGKEAEFRLTRFGRQMLESEEKPTAKSATQALVQDVDLLARLLGTDMHTPSRENVWFEHGVYLASLALPKGLHGPVSIGDLMQGASVTHVAVPHWFGGGSHVPAPTPLGYRHGRLPVTTLLPAR
;
A
#
# COMPACT_ATOMS: atom_id res chain seq x y z
N MET A 1 23.19 -1.97 -19.24
CA MET A 1 23.86 -3.27 -19.51
C MET A 1 23.06 -4.38 -18.82
N MET A 2 21.92 -4.79 -19.38
CA MET A 2 21.03 -5.81 -18.77
C MET A 2 20.17 -6.51 -19.84
N VAL A 3 20.77 -6.95 -20.95
CA VAL A 3 20.02 -7.53 -22.11
C VAL A 3 20.61 -8.85 -22.65
N ALA A 4 21.69 -9.38 -22.08
CA ALA A 4 22.42 -10.52 -22.70
C ALA A 4 22.43 -11.81 -21.86
N LEU A 5 21.35 -12.16 -21.18
CA LEU A 5 21.24 -13.44 -20.45
C LEU A 5 19.81 -14.01 -20.54
N THR A 6 19.39 -14.55 -21.69
CA THR A 6 18.49 -15.76 -21.84
C THR A 6 17.87 -15.84 -23.24
N GLN A 7 18.58 -16.42 -24.22
CA GLN A 7 17.96 -16.96 -25.45
C GLN A 7 18.13 -18.48 -25.58
N ALA A 8 18.33 -19.19 -24.46
CA ALA A 8 18.28 -20.65 -24.42
C ALA A 8 16.88 -21.07 -23.96
N ARG A 9 15.93 -21.29 -24.90
CA ARG A 9 14.53 -21.73 -24.63
C ARG A 9 14.02 -21.21 -23.27
N GLY A 10 14.11 -19.89 -23.08
CA GLY A 10 13.93 -19.27 -21.78
C GLY A 10 12.47 -19.30 -21.40
N LEU A 11 12.16 -19.67 -20.16
CA LEU A 11 10.86 -19.37 -19.57
C LEU A 11 10.73 -17.84 -19.58
N ASP A 12 9.78 -17.31 -20.35
CA ASP A 12 9.47 -15.89 -20.37
C ASP A 12 8.07 -15.67 -19.77
N PHE A 13 8.04 -14.98 -18.62
CA PHE A 13 6.80 -14.65 -17.93
C PHE A 13 6.39 -13.18 -18.11
N ALA A 14 7.08 -12.41 -18.96
CA ALA A 14 6.81 -10.98 -19.17
C ALA A 14 5.32 -10.72 -19.42
N ALA A 15 4.74 -11.42 -20.40
CA ALA A 15 3.33 -11.32 -20.77
C ALA A 15 2.45 -12.45 -20.19
N ALA A 16 3.02 -13.39 -19.44
CA ALA A 16 2.27 -14.53 -18.92
C ALA A 16 1.31 -14.12 -17.79
N SER A 17 0.19 -14.84 -17.70
CA SER A 17 -0.68 -14.85 -16.53
C SER A 17 -0.13 -15.80 -15.45
N PRO A 18 -0.56 -15.65 -14.17
CA PRO A 18 -0.17 -16.59 -13.10
C PRO A 18 -0.48 -18.05 -13.44
N GLU A 19 -1.62 -18.33 -14.04
CA GLU A 19 -2.03 -19.69 -14.45
C GLU A 19 -1.11 -20.26 -15.54
N ALA A 20 -0.81 -19.47 -16.58
CA ALA A 20 0.09 -19.89 -17.65
C ALA A 20 1.50 -20.14 -17.11
N ALA A 21 1.98 -19.26 -16.24
CA ALA A 21 3.28 -19.42 -15.59
C ALA A 21 3.30 -20.65 -14.68
N ARG A 22 2.23 -20.94 -13.93
CA ARG A 22 2.14 -22.16 -13.10
C ARG A 22 2.32 -23.42 -13.94
N THR A 23 1.62 -23.52 -15.08
CA THR A 23 1.73 -24.68 -15.98
C THR A 23 3.15 -24.79 -16.52
N ALA A 24 3.72 -23.71 -17.05
CA ALA A 24 5.07 -23.70 -17.60
C ALA A 24 6.16 -24.04 -16.55
N ILE A 25 6.00 -23.56 -15.31
CA ILE A 25 6.94 -23.87 -14.21
C ILE A 25 6.87 -25.35 -13.84
N ARG A 26 5.67 -25.90 -13.72
CA ARG A 26 5.47 -27.31 -13.38
C ARG A 26 6.04 -28.24 -14.46
N GLU A 27 5.80 -27.93 -15.74
CA GLU A 27 6.40 -28.67 -16.86
C GLU A 27 7.93 -28.59 -16.81
N ALA A 28 8.49 -27.39 -16.65
CA ALA A 28 9.94 -27.20 -16.60
C ALA A 28 10.61 -27.94 -15.43
N LEU A 29 9.98 -27.97 -14.25
CA LEU A 29 10.52 -28.65 -13.07
C LEU A 29 10.32 -30.17 -13.13
N ALA A 30 9.27 -30.66 -13.80
CA ALA A 30 9.07 -32.09 -14.04
C ALA A 30 10.11 -32.66 -15.02
N ASP A 31 10.45 -31.91 -16.07
CA ASP A 31 11.41 -32.34 -17.09
C ASP A 31 12.86 -32.32 -16.58
N GLU A 32 13.22 -31.28 -15.81
CA GLU A 32 14.58 -31.10 -15.33
C GLU A 32 14.61 -30.41 -13.94
N PRO A 33 14.98 -31.13 -12.86
CA PRO A 33 15.17 -30.55 -11.53
C PRO A 33 16.08 -29.30 -11.51
N LYS A 34 17.10 -29.28 -12.37
CA LYS A 34 18.04 -28.15 -12.51
C LYS A 34 17.40 -26.91 -13.16
N ALA A 35 16.17 -27.00 -13.65
CA ALA A 35 15.42 -25.86 -14.18
C ALA A 35 15.07 -24.82 -13.10
N ALA A 36 15.21 -25.12 -11.80
CA ALA A 36 14.95 -24.20 -10.69
C ALA A 36 15.64 -22.83 -10.86
N ARG A 37 16.88 -22.79 -11.38
CA ARG A 37 17.59 -21.53 -11.65
C ARG A 37 16.95 -20.70 -12.76
N ARG A 38 16.46 -21.36 -13.81
CA ARG A 38 15.77 -20.71 -14.95
C ARG A 38 14.40 -20.19 -14.52
N VAL A 39 13.66 -20.99 -13.75
CA VAL A 39 12.39 -20.61 -13.12
C VAL A 39 12.58 -19.37 -12.25
N TYR A 40 13.58 -19.38 -11.36
CA TYR A 40 13.89 -18.23 -10.52
C TYR A 40 14.18 -16.96 -11.34
N ALA A 41 15.02 -17.04 -12.38
CA ALA A 41 15.34 -15.87 -13.20
C ALA A 41 14.10 -15.28 -13.89
N ALA A 42 13.23 -16.14 -14.43
CA ALA A 42 11.98 -15.72 -15.07
C ALA A 42 11.01 -15.08 -14.05
N LEU A 43 10.89 -15.67 -12.86
CA LEU A 43 10.08 -15.12 -11.77
C LEU A 43 10.64 -13.80 -11.25
N ALA A 44 11.95 -13.68 -11.09
CA ALA A 44 12.59 -12.43 -10.66
C ALA A 44 12.32 -11.29 -11.64
N TYR A 45 12.45 -11.56 -12.95
CA TYR A 45 12.12 -10.59 -13.99
C TYR A 45 10.64 -10.17 -13.92
N LYS A 46 9.73 -11.13 -13.76
CA LYS A 46 8.29 -10.85 -13.65
C LYS A 46 7.96 -10.04 -12.38
N VAL A 47 8.50 -10.43 -11.23
CA VAL A 47 8.30 -9.69 -9.97
C VAL A 47 8.83 -8.27 -10.12
N TRP A 48 10.01 -8.09 -10.71
CA TRP A 48 10.54 -6.76 -10.99
C TRP A 48 9.60 -5.94 -11.89
N SER A 49 9.06 -6.52 -12.97
CA SER A 49 8.14 -5.80 -13.85
C SER A 49 6.85 -5.40 -13.13
N LEU A 50 6.28 -6.28 -12.29
CA LEU A 50 5.09 -5.98 -11.48
C LEU A 50 5.33 -4.81 -10.51
N LEU A 51 6.51 -4.79 -9.87
CA LEU A 51 6.89 -3.73 -8.92
C LEU A 51 7.14 -2.39 -9.64
N VAL A 52 7.83 -2.40 -10.78
CA VAL A 52 8.10 -1.18 -11.58
C VAL A 52 6.81 -0.58 -12.12
N GLU A 53 5.90 -1.41 -12.60
CA GLU A 53 4.58 -1.00 -13.08
C GLU A 53 3.65 -0.54 -11.94
N ARG A 54 4.10 -0.70 -10.67
CA ARG A 54 3.32 -0.41 -9.45
C ARG A 54 1.93 -1.01 -9.53
N ARG A 55 1.88 -2.29 -9.93
CA ARG A 55 0.63 -3.01 -10.07
C ARG A 55 0.12 -3.42 -8.69
N PHE A 56 -1.09 -2.96 -8.39
CA PHE A 56 -1.78 -3.21 -7.13
C PHE A 56 -3.12 -3.94 -7.36
N ASP A 57 -3.22 -4.66 -8.48
CA ASP A 57 -4.41 -5.40 -8.85
C ASP A 57 -4.45 -6.77 -8.19
N ALA A 58 -5.59 -7.46 -8.30
CA ALA A 58 -5.76 -8.81 -7.73
C ALA A 58 -4.71 -9.81 -8.25
N GLU A 59 -4.17 -9.60 -9.46
CA GLU A 59 -3.20 -10.50 -10.08
C GLU A 59 -1.89 -10.58 -9.27
N ILE A 60 -1.48 -9.52 -8.57
CA ILE A 60 -0.28 -9.56 -7.72
C ILE A 60 -0.41 -10.58 -6.58
N ARG A 61 -1.63 -10.80 -6.06
CA ARG A 61 -1.91 -11.80 -5.02
C ARG A 61 -1.78 -13.22 -5.58
N ASP A 62 -2.22 -13.43 -6.81
CA ASP A 62 -2.07 -14.71 -7.51
C ASP A 62 -0.59 -15.03 -7.77
N TRP A 63 0.19 -14.02 -8.17
CA TRP A 63 1.65 -14.14 -8.30
C TRP A 63 2.33 -14.45 -6.96
N HIS A 64 1.94 -13.78 -5.88
CA HIS A 64 2.43 -14.08 -4.53
C HIS A 64 2.12 -15.53 -4.12
N ALA A 65 0.88 -15.99 -4.33
CA ALA A 65 0.49 -17.37 -4.05
C ALA A 65 1.29 -18.37 -4.90
N LEU A 66 1.53 -18.07 -6.18
CA LEU A 66 2.36 -18.89 -7.07
C LEU A 66 3.80 -19.01 -6.54
N LEU A 67 4.42 -17.91 -6.10
CA LEU A 67 5.77 -17.96 -5.51
C LEU A 67 5.83 -18.88 -4.28
N HIS A 68 4.78 -18.89 -3.45
CA HIS A 68 4.66 -19.81 -2.32
C HIS A 68 4.56 -21.29 -2.75
N GLN A 69 3.84 -21.58 -3.83
CA GLN A 69 3.75 -22.93 -4.38
C GLN A 69 5.11 -23.36 -4.94
N VAL A 70 5.76 -22.49 -5.71
CA VAL A 70 7.06 -22.76 -6.33
C VAL A 70 8.15 -22.99 -5.28
N LYS A 71 8.25 -22.12 -4.26
CA LYS A 71 9.26 -22.31 -3.19
C LYS A 71 9.07 -23.65 -2.47
N THR A 72 7.82 -24.07 -2.24
CA THR A 72 7.52 -25.34 -1.56
C THR A 72 7.97 -26.52 -2.41
N HIS A 73 7.72 -26.46 -3.72
CA HIS A 73 8.10 -27.51 -4.66
C HIS A 73 9.63 -27.65 -4.80
N ILE A 74 10.35 -26.53 -4.95
CA ILE A 74 11.81 -26.59 -5.17
C ILE A 74 12.63 -26.83 -3.91
N ARG A 75 12.03 -26.68 -2.71
CA ARG A 75 12.75 -26.75 -1.42
C ARG A 75 13.42 -28.09 -1.15
N SER A 76 12.82 -29.21 -1.59
CA SER A 76 13.38 -30.55 -1.41
C SER A 76 14.63 -30.79 -2.25
N GLU A 77 14.81 -30.04 -3.34
CA GLU A 77 15.88 -30.26 -4.32
C GLU A 77 16.97 -29.18 -4.26
N ASP A 78 16.59 -27.91 -4.09
CA ASP A 78 17.50 -26.77 -4.02
C ASP A 78 17.00 -25.74 -2.99
N MET A 79 17.44 -25.91 -1.74
CA MET A 79 17.12 -25.00 -0.64
C MET A 79 17.55 -23.56 -0.93
N ALA A 80 18.70 -23.34 -1.59
CA ALA A 80 19.19 -22.00 -1.90
C ALA A 80 18.33 -21.29 -2.97
N ALA A 81 17.75 -22.04 -3.91
CA ALA A 81 16.75 -21.49 -4.83
C ALA A 81 15.43 -21.18 -4.11
N ALA A 82 14.98 -22.03 -3.19
CA ALA A 82 13.78 -21.80 -2.38
C ALA A 82 13.86 -20.50 -1.54
N GLU A 83 15.00 -20.23 -0.90
CA GLU A 83 15.22 -18.99 -0.15
C GLU A 83 15.17 -17.75 -1.07
N ARG A 84 15.74 -17.85 -2.27
CA ARG A 84 15.67 -16.77 -3.27
C ARG A 84 14.25 -16.51 -3.76
N VAL A 85 13.43 -17.54 -3.95
CA VAL A 85 12.00 -17.39 -4.28
C VAL A 85 11.22 -16.83 -3.09
N THR A 86 11.60 -17.17 -1.85
CA THR A 86 11.01 -16.60 -0.64
C THR A 86 11.21 -15.09 -0.59
N ALA A 87 12.44 -14.61 -0.85
CA ALA A 87 12.71 -13.17 -0.92
C ALA A 87 11.85 -12.45 -1.99
N LEU A 88 11.59 -13.08 -3.14
CA LEU A 88 10.68 -12.52 -4.15
C LEU A 88 9.23 -12.45 -3.65
N ALA A 89 8.77 -13.47 -2.91
CA ALA A 89 7.43 -13.48 -2.33
C ALA A 89 7.28 -12.38 -1.27
N ASP A 90 8.28 -12.19 -0.42
CA ASP A 90 8.27 -11.13 0.60
C ASP A 90 8.19 -9.73 -0.02
N LEU A 91 8.90 -9.48 -1.13
CA LEU A 91 8.77 -8.22 -1.88
C LEU A 91 7.34 -7.99 -2.39
N LEU A 92 6.68 -9.02 -2.93
CA LEU A 92 5.29 -8.90 -3.34
C LEU A 92 4.35 -8.70 -2.15
N ARG A 93 4.61 -9.35 -1.01
CA ARG A 93 3.83 -9.17 0.22
C ARG A 93 3.88 -7.72 0.69
N GLU A 94 5.05 -7.11 0.75
CA GLU A 94 5.19 -5.69 1.13
C GLU A 94 4.49 -4.78 0.12
N SER A 95 4.57 -5.08 -1.18
CA SER A 95 3.83 -4.34 -2.21
C SER A 95 2.31 -4.45 -2.05
N ILE A 96 1.80 -5.63 -1.67
CA ILE A 96 0.38 -5.85 -1.36
C ILE A 96 -0.03 -5.02 -0.14
N SER A 97 0.72 -5.10 0.96
CA SER A 97 0.44 -4.33 2.19
C SER A 97 0.47 -2.82 1.94
N LEU A 98 1.40 -2.34 1.11
CA LEU A 98 1.44 -0.93 0.70
C LEU A 98 0.19 -0.53 -0.10
N SER A 99 -0.35 -1.42 -0.93
CA SER A 99 -1.57 -1.14 -1.69
C SER A 99 -2.81 -1.02 -0.80
N GLU A 100 -2.86 -1.80 0.29
CA GLU A 100 -3.98 -1.84 1.23
C GLU A 100 -4.01 -0.61 2.13
N THR A 101 -2.84 -0.05 2.45
CA THR A 101 -2.68 1.19 3.23
C THR A 101 -2.68 2.45 2.38
N SER A 102 -2.66 2.33 1.05
CA SER A 102 -2.61 3.46 0.14
C SER A 102 -3.91 4.28 0.19
N PRO A 103 -3.84 5.62 0.30
CA PRO A 103 -5.02 6.47 0.25
C PRO A 103 -5.58 6.60 -1.18
N ALA A 104 -5.09 5.81 -2.15
CA ALA A 104 -5.54 5.83 -3.54
C ALA A 104 -7.07 5.69 -3.67
N ARG A 105 -7.70 4.84 -2.85
CA ARG A 105 -9.16 4.68 -2.84
C ARG A 105 -9.87 5.96 -2.40
N GLU A 106 -9.42 6.58 -1.32
CA GLU A 106 -9.97 7.85 -0.84
C GLU A 106 -9.77 8.98 -1.85
N VAL A 107 -8.59 9.03 -2.46
CA VAL A 107 -8.25 9.98 -3.53
C VAL A 107 -9.18 9.80 -4.72
N ALA A 108 -9.40 8.57 -5.18
CA ALA A 108 -10.27 8.26 -6.31
C ALA A 108 -11.74 8.64 -6.05
N ARG A 109 -12.18 8.65 -4.79
CA ARG A 109 -13.54 9.05 -4.37
C ARG A 109 -13.75 10.56 -4.31
N ARG A 110 -12.68 11.37 -4.30
CA ARG A 110 -12.83 12.83 -4.24
C ARG A 110 -13.58 13.33 -5.49
N PRO A 111 -14.53 14.28 -5.37
CA PRO A 111 -15.41 14.64 -6.49
C PRO A 111 -14.70 15.00 -7.80
N ASN A 112 -13.68 15.85 -7.75
CA ASN A 112 -12.92 16.23 -8.94
C ASN A 112 -12.02 15.11 -9.48
N ALA A 113 -11.47 14.28 -8.59
CA ALA A 113 -10.67 13.14 -8.98
C ALA A 113 -11.53 12.11 -9.72
N ARG A 114 -12.69 11.77 -9.14
CA ARG A 114 -13.68 10.86 -9.72
C ARG A 114 -14.12 11.33 -11.11
N ARG A 115 -14.49 12.61 -11.25
CA ARG A 115 -14.88 13.20 -12.55
C ARG A 115 -13.78 13.09 -13.61
N ILE A 116 -12.51 13.29 -13.24
CA ILE A 116 -11.37 13.10 -14.15
C ILE A 116 -11.24 11.63 -14.55
N LEU A 117 -11.27 10.72 -13.57
CA LEU A 117 -11.14 9.28 -13.82
C LEU A 117 -12.26 8.77 -14.74
N GLU A 118 -13.51 9.15 -14.49
CA GLU A 118 -14.66 8.79 -15.33
C GLU A 118 -14.55 9.34 -16.75
N MET A 119 -14.03 10.58 -16.91
CA MET A 119 -13.78 11.14 -18.23
C MET A 119 -12.67 10.37 -18.97
N LEU A 120 -11.58 10.02 -18.28
CA LEU A 120 -10.50 9.22 -18.84
C LEU A 120 -10.93 7.79 -19.16
N ALA A 121 -11.90 7.23 -18.43
CA ALA A 121 -12.41 5.88 -18.67
C ALA A 121 -13.30 5.78 -19.92
N LYS A 122 -13.96 6.88 -20.30
CA LYS A 122 -14.78 6.99 -21.51
C LYS A 122 -13.95 7.13 -22.79
N GLU A 123 -12.69 7.51 -22.65
CA GLU A 123 -11.78 7.74 -23.77
C GLU A 123 -10.82 6.56 -23.89
N ASP A 124 -10.84 5.86 -25.02
CA ASP A 124 -9.88 4.78 -25.30
C ASP A 124 -8.53 5.37 -25.73
N GLY A 125 -7.81 6.00 -24.80
CA GLY A 125 -6.46 6.49 -25.06
C GLY A 125 -5.96 7.63 -24.19
N LEU A 126 -4.95 8.31 -24.72
CA LEU A 126 -4.31 9.47 -24.12
C LEU A 126 -5.16 10.73 -24.39
N VAL A 127 -5.55 11.41 -23.31
CA VAL A 127 -6.38 12.61 -23.34
C VAL A 127 -5.51 13.83 -23.04
N PRO A 128 -5.44 14.83 -23.93
CA PRO A 128 -4.69 16.06 -23.69
C PRO A 128 -5.21 16.80 -22.46
N ARG A 129 -4.31 17.39 -21.67
CA ARG A 129 -4.66 18.21 -20.50
C ARG A 129 -5.68 19.30 -20.82
N ARG A 130 -5.56 19.93 -21.99
CA ARG A 130 -6.48 20.97 -22.44
C ARG A 130 -7.90 20.44 -22.59
N LYS A 131 -8.08 19.26 -23.17
CA LYS A 131 -9.40 18.60 -23.30
C LYS A 131 -10.03 18.32 -21.93
N LEU A 132 -9.23 17.88 -20.94
CA LEU A 132 -9.70 17.71 -19.55
C LEU A 132 -10.14 19.04 -18.92
N LEU A 133 -9.37 20.11 -19.16
CA LEU A 133 -9.68 21.45 -18.63
C LEU A 133 -11.01 21.96 -19.18
N ASP A 134 -11.18 21.88 -20.50
CA ASP A 134 -12.35 22.37 -21.22
C ASP A 134 -13.62 21.59 -20.82
N ALA A 135 -13.52 20.26 -20.73
CA ALA A 135 -14.68 19.41 -20.42
C ALA A 135 -15.13 19.49 -18.95
N LEU A 136 -14.20 19.68 -18.01
CA LEU A 136 -14.53 19.64 -16.58
C LEU A 136 -14.85 21.02 -15.99
N GLY A 137 -14.53 22.10 -16.71
CA GLY A 137 -14.72 23.49 -16.25
C GLY A 137 -13.88 23.82 -15.01
N LEU A 138 -12.76 23.12 -14.80
CA LEU A 138 -11.88 23.33 -13.65
C LEU A 138 -10.91 24.49 -13.91
N ARG A 139 -10.49 25.19 -12.85
CA ARG A 139 -9.35 26.12 -12.95
C ARG A 139 -8.07 25.34 -13.24
N SER A 140 -7.20 25.91 -14.07
CA SER A 140 -5.92 25.29 -14.49
C SER A 140 -5.08 24.77 -13.32
N ALA A 141 -4.92 25.57 -12.26
CA ALA A 141 -4.17 25.18 -11.06
C ALA A 141 -4.82 23.98 -10.32
N ASN A 142 -6.14 23.98 -10.21
CA ASN A 142 -6.87 22.89 -9.55
C ASN A 142 -6.73 21.57 -10.33
N LEU A 143 -6.89 21.62 -11.66
CA LEU A 143 -6.68 20.43 -12.50
C LEU A 143 -5.25 19.88 -12.34
N SER A 144 -4.23 20.74 -12.35
CA SER A 144 -2.84 20.29 -12.14
C SER A 144 -2.63 19.62 -10.78
N ASN A 145 -3.21 20.15 -9.71
CA ASN A 145 -3.11 19.56 -8.37
C ASN A 145 -3.78 18.19 -8.31
N VAL A 146 -4.98 18.06 -8.87
CA VAL A 146 -5.70 16.78 -8.88
C VAL A 146 -4.96 15.76 -9.76
N LEU A 147 -4.47 16.14 -10.94
CA LEU A 147 -3.67 15.25 -11.79
C LEU A 147 -2.37 14.81 -11.11
N THR A 148 -1.69 15.71 -10.40
CA THR A 148 -0.49 15.37 -9.63
C THR A 148 -0.79 14.35 -8.54
N LEU A 149 -1.91 14.53 -7.83
CA LEU A 149 -2.39 13.60 -6.82
C LEU A 149 -2.74 12.23 -7.43
N LEU A 150 -3.44 12.20 -8.57
CA LEU A 150 -3.77 10.97 -9.29
C LEU A 150 -2.52 10.23 -9.79
N LEU A 151 -1.51 10.96 -10.28
CA LEU A 151 -0.22 10.40 -10.69
C LEU A 151 0.53 9.80 -9.50
N ALA A 152 0.56 10.49 -8.35
CA ALA A 152 1.23 10.03 -7.15
C ALA A 152 0.69 8.67 -6.66
N HIS A 153 -0.61 8.42 -6.88
CA HIS A 153 -1.28 7.17 -6.53
C HIS A 153 -1.43 6.18 -7.69
N ASN A 154 -0.72 6.39 -8.80
CA ASN A 154 -0.75 5.52 -9.98
C ASN A 154 -2.16 5.27 -10.56
N LEU A 155 -3.08 6.23 -10.40
CA LEU A 155 -4.45 6.13 -10.92
C LEU A 155 -4.54 6.59 -12.37
N VAL A 156 -3.61 7.46 -12.78
CA VAL A 156 -3.43 7.92 -14.16
C VAL A 156 -1.95 7.86 -14.48
N GLU A 157 -1.62 7.81 -15.76
CA GLU A 157 -0.26 7.97 -16.25
C GLU A 157 -0.18 9.18 -17.18
N ARG A 158 1.01 9.78 -17.24
CA ARG A 158 1.30 10.97 -18.03
C ARG A 158 2.28 10.63 -19.14
N ARG A 159 1.99 11.12 -20.35
CA ARG A 159 2.92 11.15 -21.47
C ARG A 159 3.10 12.58 -21.95
N ASP A 160 4.34 13.00 -22.09
CA ASP A 160 4.64 14.31 -22.69
C ASP A 160 4.62 14.20 -24.22
N LYS A 161 3.96 15.15 -24.87
CA LYS A 161 3.84 15.27 -26.32
C LYS A 161 4.11 16.72 -26.74
N GLY A 162 5.39 17.00 -26.99
CA GLY A 162 5.85 18.36 -27.28
C GLY A 162 5.69 19.27 -26.06
N LYS A 163 4.84 20.28 -26.17
CA LYS A 163 4.55 21.25 -25.08
C LYS A 163 3.32 20.89 -24.25
N GLU A 164 2.61 19.82 -24.61
CA GLU A 164 1.42 19.38 -23.89
C GLU A 164 1.65 18.04 -23.19
N ALA A 165 0.93 17.84 -22.08
CA ALA A 165 0.86 16.57 -21.38
C ALA A 165 -0.47 15.88 -21.72
N GLU A 166 -0.39 14.60 -22.07
CA GLU A 166 -1.55 13.74 -22.26
C GLU A 166 -1.62 12.72 -21.11
N PHE A 167 -2.85 12.38 -20.71
CA PHE A 167 -3.13 11.52 -19.57
C PHE A 167 -4.01 10.36 -20.00
N ARG A 168 -3.74 9.16 -19.50
CA ARG A 168 -4.66 8.02 -19.62
C ARG A 168 -4.85 7.35 -18.28
N LEU A 169 -5.96 6.63 -18.17
CA LEU A 169 -6.25 5.82 -16.99
C LEU A 169 -5.28 4.63 -16.93
N THR A 170 -4.70 4.35 -15.76
CA THR A 170 -3.96 3.09 -15.57
C THR A 170 -4.94 1.92 -15.37
N ARG A 171 -4.44 0.68 -15.45
CA ARG A 171 -5.24 -0.50 -15.08
C ARG A 171 -5.77 -0.40 -13.65
N PHE A 172 -4.95 0.10 -12.72
CA PHE A 172 -5.33 0.30 -11.32
C PHE A 172 -6.40 1.40 -11.17
N GLY A 173 -6.27 2.52 -11.88
CA GLY A 173 -7.29 3.56 -11.93
C GLY A 173 -8.64 3.05 -12.44
N ARG A 174 -8.63 2.14 -13.42
CA ARG A 174 -9.86 1.48 -13.93
C ARG A 174 -10.53 0.62 -12.87
N GLN A 175 -9.76 -0.21 -12.17
CA GLN A 175 -10.30 -1.06 -11.11
C GLN A 175 -10.89 -0.25 -9.96
N MET A 176 -10.30 0.91 -9.63
CA MET A 176 -10.86 1.81 -8.60
C MET A 176 -12.19 2.42 -9.01
N LEU A 177 -12.44 2.63 -10.31
CA LEU A 177 -13.75 3.05 -10.80
C LEU A 177 -14.79 1.93 -10.69
N GLU A 178 -14.41 0.72 -11.10
CA GLU A 178 -15.27 -0.48 -11.16
C GLU A 178 -15.62 -1.03 -9.76
N SER A 179 -14.67 -0.98 -8.81
CA SER A 179 -14.84 -1.52 -7.46
C SER A 179 -15.89 -0.77 -6.63
N GLU A 180 -16.33 0.41 -7.07
CA GLU A 180 -17.34 1.23 -6.38
C GLU A 180 -18.76 0.95 -6.89
N GLU A 181 -18.93 0.49 -8.14
CA GLU A 181 -20.25 0.15 -8.68
C GLU A 181 -20.86 -1.08 -8.01
N LYS A 182 -20.01 -1.96 -7.46
CA LYS A 182 -20.44 -3.00 -6.53
C LYS A 182 -20.22 -2.50 -5.11
N PRO A 183 -21.27 -2.02 -4.42
CA PRO A 183 -21.16 -1.80 -2.98
C PRO A 183 -20.84 -3.15 -2.33
N THR A 184 -19.58 -3.36 -1.97
CA THR A 184 -19.18 -4.49 -1.12
C THR A 184 -19.66 -4.21 0.29
N ALA A 185 -20.98 -4.31 0.49
CA ALA A 185 -21.72 -4.06 1.72
C ALA A 185 -21.42 -5.08 2.85
N LYS A 186 -20.30 -5.82 2.76
CA LYS A 186 -20.03 -6.97 3.63
C LYS A 186 -18.63 -7.05 4.21
N SER A 187 -17.62 -6.29 3.75
CA SER A 187 -16.25 -6.59 4.20
C SER A 187 -15.86 -5.93 5.53
N ALA A 188 -16.20 -4.66 5.77
CA ALA A 188 -15.72 -3.95 6.97
C ALA A 188 -16.54 -4.28 8.24
N THR A 189 -17.86 -4.34 8.13
CA THR A 189 -18.73 -4.62 9.29
C THR A 189 -18.72 -6.10 9.67
N GLN A 190 -18.48 -7.00 8.72
CA GLN A 190 -18.50 -8.45 8.97
C GLN A 190 -17.17 -8.95 9.54
N ALA A 191 -16.04 -8.30 9.20
CA ALA A 191 -14.75 -8.53 9.86
C ALA A 191 -14.79 -8.06 11.33
N LEU A 192 -15.35 -6.87 11.60
CA LEU A 192 -15.48 -6.36 12.97
C LEU A 192 -16.44 -7.20 13.83
N VAL A 193 -17.56 -7.66 13.26
CA VAL A 193 -18.49 -8.55 13.96
C VAL A 193 -17.83 -9.90 14.27
N GLN A 194 -17.00 -10.44 13.38
CA GLN A 194 -16.27 -11.68 13.63
C GLN A 194 -15.20 -11.54 14.73
N ASP A 195 -14.50 -10.40 14.77
CA ASP A 195 -13.48 -10.14 15.80
C ASP A 195 -14.10 -9.91 17.19
N VAL A 196 -15.26 -9.23 17.26
CA VAL A 196 -16.01 -9.05 18.53
C VAL A 196 -16.58 -10.38 19.03
N ASP A 197 -17.08 -11.23 18.13
CA ASP A 197 -17.58 -12.57 18.48
C ASP A 197 -16.44 -13.49 18.97
N LEU A 198 -15.25 -13.37 18.37
CA LEU A 198 -14.05 -14.09 18.79
C LEU A 198 -13.58 -13.63 20.19
N LEU A 199 -13.58 -12.32 20.44
CA LEU A 199 -13.25 -11.75 21.76
C LEU A 199 -14.27 -12.15 22.83
N ALA A 200 -15.56 -12.15 22.53
CA ALA A 200 -16.61 -12.58 23.46
C ALA A 200 -16.45 -14.07 23.85
N ARG A 201 -16.10 -14.93 22.89
CA ARG A 201 -15.82 -16.35 23.12
C ARG A 201 -14.54 -16.58 23.93
N LEU A 202 -13.48 -15.83 23.65
CA LEU A 202 -12.20 -15.91 24.38
C LEU A 202 -12.32 -15.44 25.82
N LEU A 203 -13.20 -14.46 26.10
CA LEU A 203 -13.41 -13.91 27.44
C LEU A 203 -14.47 -14.66 28.25
N GLY A 204 -15.15 -15.66 27.67
CA GLY A 204 -16.15 -16.47 28.36
C GLY A 204 -17.38 -15.68 28.84
N THR A 205 -17.60 -14.49 28.28
CA THR A 205 -18.69 -13.59 28.66
C THR A 205 -19.76 -13.57 27.58
N ASP A 206 -21.01 -13.83 27.96
CA ASP A 206 -22.20 -13.54 27.13
C ASP A 206 -22.34 -12.02 26.97
N MET A 207 -21.58 -11.45 26.03
CA MET A 207 -21.72 -10.05 25.64
C MET A 207 -22.95 -9.92 24.75
N HIS A 208 -23.99 -9.25 25.24
CA HIS A 208 -25.15 -8.87 24.44
C HIS A 208 -24.67 -7.97 23.28
N THR A 209 -24.86 -8.42 22.04
CA THR A 209 -24.53 -7.63 20.86
C THR A 209 -25.38 -6.35 20.87
N PRO A 210 -24.78 -5.15 20.87
CA PRO A 210 -25.58 -3.92 20.82
C PRO A 210 -26.39 -3.91 19.51
N SER A 211 -27.68 -3.60 19.61
CA SER A 211 -28.53 -3.42 18.44
C SER A 211 -27.94 -2.31 17.55
N ARG A 212 -28.15 -2.44 16.22
CA ARG A 212 -27.62 -1.54 15.18
C ARG A 212 -27.88 -0.04 15.41
N GLU A 213 -28.78 0.32 16.31
CA GLU A 213 -29.24 1.69 16.55
C GLU A 213 -28.32 2.53 17.44
N ASN A 214 -27.31 1.95 18.11
CA ASN A 214 -26.51 2.65 19.12
C ASN A 214 -25.02 2.88 18.78
N VAL A 215 -24.64 2.85 17.50
CA VAL A 215 -23.25 3.15 17.07
C VAL A 215 -23.18 4.56 16.52
N TRP A 216 -22.53 5.47 17.27
CA TRP A 216 -22.27 6.84 16.83
C TRP A 216 -20.82 7.00 16.37
N PHE A 217 -20.62 7.84 15.35
CA PHE A 217 -19.33 8.08 14.71
C PHE A 217 -18.90 9.51 15.04
N GLU A 218 -17.85 9.68 15.84
CA GLU A 218 -17.20 10.96 16.03
C GLU A 218 -15.68 10.81 15.88
N HIS A 219 -15.07 11.66 15.06
CA HIS A 219 -13.61 11.81 14.92
C HIS A 219 -12.80 10.54 14.66
N GLY A 220 -13.34 9.56 13.92
CA GLY A 220 -12.56 8.38 13.49
C GLY A 220 -12.34 7.32 14.58
N VAL A 221 -13.02 7.43 15.72
CA VAL A 221 -12.98 6.43 16.80
C VAL A 221 -14.40 5.93 17.06
N TYR A 222 -14.59 4.61 17.03
CA TYR A 222 -15.87 3.99 17.41
C TYR A 222 -15.94 3.84 18.93
N LEU A 223 -16.88 4.53 19.57
CA LEU A 223 -17.20 4.33 20.99
C LEU A 223 -18.41 3.38 21.09
N ALA A 224 -18.17 2.16 21.59
CA ALA A 224 -19.25 1.29 22.03
C ALA A 224 -19.64 1.70 23.46
N SER A 225 -20.91 2.02 23.68
CA SER A 225 -21.43 2.30 25.02
C SER A 225 -21.48 0.98 25.81
N LEU A 226 -20.43 0.68 26.57
CA LEU A 226 -20.47 -0.37 27.58
C LEU A 226 -21.31 0.16 28.74
N ALA A 227 -22.43 -0.51 29.01
CA ALA A 227 -23.27 -0.21 30.17
C ALA A 227 -22.45 -0.46 31.45
N LEU A 228 -21.88 0.60 32.00
CA LEU A 228 -21.24 0.56 33.32
C LEU A 228 -22.32 0.37 34.40
N PRO A 229 -22.02 -0.35 35.49
CA PRO A 229 -22.92 -0.44 36.63
C PRO A 229 -23.25 0.95 37.16
N LYS A 230 -24.53 1.15 37.52
CA LYS A 230 -25.10 2.44 37.95
C LYS A 230 -24.22 3.09 39.01
N GLY A 231 -23.66 4.27 38.74
CA GLY A 231 -23.00 5.08 39.77
C GLY A 231 -21.96 6.12 39.33
N LEU A 232 -21.45 6.10 38.10
CA LEU A 232 -20.47 7.11 37.64
C LEU A 232 -21.02 7.94 36.47
N HIS A 233 -21.26 9.22 36.73
CA HIS A 233 -21.53 10.21 35.70
C HIS A 233 -20.31 11.12 35.55
N GLY A 234 -19.50 10.88 34.52
CA GLY A 234 -18.39 11.73 34.11
C GLY A 234 -17.44 11.01 33.14
N PRO A 235 -16.76 11.73 32.22
CA PRO A 235 -15.78 11.13 31.31
C PRO A 235 -14.58 10.60 32.11
N VAL A 236 -14.37 9.29 32.07
CA VAL A 236 -13.21 8.63 32.70
C VAL A 236 -12.06 8.64 31.72
N SER A 237 -10.90 9.14 32.13
CA SER A 237 -9.71 9.12 31.27
C SER A 237 -9.10 7.72 31.25
N ILE A 238 -8.42 7.35 30.16
CA ILE A 238 -7.64 6.10 30.07
C ILE A 238 -6.59 6.00 31.21
N GLY A 239 -6.15 7.14 31.77
CA GLY A 239 -5.23 7.18 32.90
C GLY A 239 -5.85 6.67 34.20
N ASP A 240 -7.16 6.86 34.41
CA ASP A 240 -7.86 6.45 35.64
C ASP A 240 -8.11 4.93 35.67
N LEU A 241 -8.24 4.31 34.49
CA LEU A 241 -8.34 2.86 34.32
C LEU A 241 -7.02 2.12 34.58
N MET A 242 -5.88 2.79 34.41
CA MET A 242 -4.55 2.19 34.55
C MET A 242 -4.03 2.19 36.00
N GLN A 243 -4.61 2.99 36.90
CA GLN A 243 -4.14 3.10 38.30
C GLN A 243 -4.66 1.99 39.23
N GLY A 244 -5.63 1.17 38.79
CA GLY A 244 -6.23 0.11 39.60
C GLY A 244 -5.59 -1.29 39.43
N ALA A 245 -4.66 -1.48 38.49
CA ALA A 245 -4.07 -2.78 38.22
C ALA A 245 -2.61 -2.83 38.69
N SER A 246 -2.35 -3.51 39.81
CA SER A 246 -1.00 -3.91 40.20
C SER A 246 -0.48 -4.97 39.22
N VAL A 247 0.18 -4.54 38.15
CA VAL A 247 0.90 -5.43 37.24
C VAL A 247 2.31 -5.65 37.80
N THR A 248 2.44 -6.71 38.60
CA THR A 248 3.74 -7.28 38.95
C THR A 248 4.29 -8.04 37.74
N HIS A 249 5.45 -7.58 37.27
CA HIS A 249 6.31 -8.15 36.22
C HIS A 249 5.85 -8.00 34.75
N VAL A 250 6.51 -7.06 34.07
CA VAL A 250 6.75 -7.11 32.62
C VAL A 250 8.20 -7.56 32.43
N ALA A 251 8.40 -8.75 31.90
CA ALA A 251 9.69 -9.24 31.46
C ALA A 251 10.02 -8.62 30.09
N VAL A 252 11.11 -7.85 30.02
CA VAL A 252 11.62 -7.27 28.78
C VAL A 252 12.63 -8.25 28.17
N PRO A 253 12.47 -8.68 26.89
CA PRO A 253 13.50 -9.44 26.21
C PRO A 253 14.70 -8.54 25.90
N HIS A 254 15.86 -8.95 26.37
CA HIS A 254 17.17 -8.38 26.09
C HIS A 254 17.61 -8.86 24.70
N TRP A 255 17.62 -7.96 23.71
CA TRP A 255 18.28 -8.16 22.43
C TRP A 255 19.10 -6.92 22.07
N PHE A 256 20.31 -7.17 21.55
CA PHE A 256 21.41 -6.27 21.16
C PHE A 256 22.44 -5.90 22.24
N GLY A 257 23.48 -6.73 22.32
CA GLY A 257 24.83 -6.32 22.72
C GLY A 257 25.78 -6.53 21.54
N GLY A 258 26.38 -5.46 21.04
CA GLY A 258 27.36 -5.48 19.95
C GLY A 258 27.85 -4.06 19.68
N GLY A 259 28.86 -3.64 20.44
CA GLY A 259 29.29 -2.26 20.53
C GLY A 259 30.02 -1.72 19.30
N SER A 260 29.81 -0.42 19.08
CA SER A 260 30.75 0.44 18.35
C SER A 260 30.63 1.85 18.92
N HIS A 261 31.77 2.35 19.39
CA HIS A 261 31.98 3.67 19.97
C HIS A 261 31.34 4.80 19.15
N VAL A 262 30.52 5.63 19.80
CA VAL A 262 30.09 6.94 19.28
C VAL A 262 30.90 8.01 20.01
N PRO A 263 31.70 8.85 19.33
CA PRO A 263 32.35 9.98 19.98
C PRO A 263 31.34 11.09 20.29
N ALA A 264 31.55 11.76 21.43
CA ALA A 264 30.70 12.83 21.93
C ALA A 264 30.61 14.03 20.94
N PRO A 265 29.45 14.69 20.84
CA PRO A 265 29.32 15.89 20.01
C PRO A 265 30.00 17.11 20.66
N THR A 266 30.81 17.80 19.86
CA THR A 266 31.45 19.09 20.14
C THR A 266 30.39 20.19 20.29
N PRO A 267 30.49 21.11 21.29
CA PRO A 267 29.54 22.21 21.42
C PRO A 267 29.71 23.24 20.30
N LEU A 268 28.60 23.53 19.62
CA LEU A 268 28.45 24.60 18.63
C LEU A 268 28.55 25.97 19.32
N GLY A 269 29.61 26.71 19.01
CA GLY A 269 29.78 28.10 19.42
C GLY A 269 28.78 29.03 18.72
N TYR A 270 28.01 29.77 19.52
CA TYR A 270 27.18 30.88 19.06
C TYR A 270 28.07 32.03 18.54
N ARG A 271 28.00 32.32 17.24
CA ARG A 271 28.53 33.56 16.65
C ARG A 271 27.43 34.63 16.66
N HIS A 272 27.66 35.71 17.41
CA HIS A 272 26.89 36.95 17.28
C HIS A 272 27.15 37.59 15.91
N GLY A 273 26.14 37.61 15.04
CA GLY A 273 26.12 38.45 13.84
C GLY A 273 25.66 39.87 14.18
N ARG A 274 26.52 40.87 13.93
CA ARG A 274 26.16 42.29 13.95
C ARG A 274 25.28 42.60 12.73
N LEU A 275 24.17 43.31 12.95
CA LEU A 275 23.36 43.90 11.89
C LEU A 275 24.06 45.13 11.29
N PRO A 276 24.01 45.36 9.96
CA PRO A 276 24.44 46.62 9.38
C PRO A 276 23.38 47.70 9.60
N VAL A 277 23.83 48.84 10.13
CA VAL A 277 23.11 50.11 10.16
C VAL A 277 23.21 50.73 8.77
N THR A 278 22.10 50.89 8.07
CA THR A 278 22.06 51.67 6.82
C THR A 278 21.48 53.04 7.12
N THR A 279 22.32 54.05 6.90
CA THR A 279 22.14 55.48 7.13
C THR A 279 21.16 56.08 6.11
N LEU A 280 20.23 56.91 6.58
CA LEU A 280 19.38 57.79 5.78
C LEU A 280 20.20 58.97 5.22
N LEU A 281 20.09 59.23 3.92
CA LEU A 281 20.54 60.47 3.26
C LEU A 281 19.37 61.45 3.14
N PRO A 282 19.59 62.77 3.31
CA PRO A 282 18.53 63.76 3.17
C PRO A 282 18.33 64.19 1.72
N ALA A 283 17.07 64.54 1.43
CA ALA A 283 16.62 65.10 0.18
C ALA A 283 17.21 66.49 -0.09
N ARG A 284 17.45 66.78 -1.38
CA ARG A 284 17.42 68.11 -1.98
C ARG A 284 16.60 68.05 -3.26
#